data_AF-A0A0V0T118-F1
#
_entry.id   AF-A0A0V0T118-F1
#
_cell.length_a   1.000
_cell.length_b   1.000
_cell.length_c   1.000
_cell.angle_alpha   90.00
_cell.angle_beta   90.00
_cell.angle_gamma   90.00
#
_symmetry.space_group_name_H-M   'P 1'
#
loop_
_entity.id
_entity.type
_entity.pdbx_description
1 polymer ?
#
loop_
_entity_poly.entity_id
_entity_poly.type
_entity_poly.pdbx_seq_one_letter_code
_entity_poly.pdbx_strand_id
1 'polypeptide(L)' 'LSRLLRRFWEVEALGILPATEDAKAEPALTRFEESVSFDGQRYSVGLLWKPGASPLPNNLEHIYVRYWIIC' A
#
# COMPACT_ATOMS: atom_id res chain seq x y z
N LEU A 1 11.64 24.78 -4.68
CA LEU A 1 11.24 23.51 -5.35
C LEU A 1 10.96 23.82 -6.82
N SER A 2 11.53 23.10 -7.78
CA SER A 2 11.30 23.42 -9.21
C SER A 2 9.83 23.16 -9.59
N ARG A 3 9.31 23.93 -10.55
CA ARG A 3 7.92 23.79 -11.02
C ARG A 3 7.63 22.38 -11.57
N LEU A 4 8.65 21.70 -12.10
CA LEU A 4 8.58 20.32 -12.56
C LEU A 4 8.38 19.33 -11.42
N LEU A 5 9.16 19.46 -10.34
CA LEU A 5 9.01 18.60 -9.16
C LEU A 5 7.64 18.77 -8.50
N ARG A 6 7.13 20.01 -8.43
CA ARG A 6 5.79 20.24 -7.91
C ARG A 6 4.72 19.54 -8.75
N ARG A 7 4.80 19.67 -10.08
CA ARG A 7 3.89 18.98 -11.01
C ARG A 7 4.01 17.46 -10.97
N PHE A 8 5.20 16.92 -10.75
CA PHE A 8 5.39 15.47 -10.62
C PHE A 8 4.66 14.90 -9.40
N TRP A 9 4.57 15.66 -8.32
CA TRP A 9 3.87 15.26 -7.09
C TRP A 9 2.42 15.76 -7.02
N GLU A 10 1.92 16.43 -8.05
CA GLU A 10 0.50 16.82 -8.14
C GLU A 10 -0.34 15.57 -8.42
N VAL A 11 -1.33 15.31 -7.56
CA VAL A 11 -2.22 14.12 -7.59
C VAL A 11 -2.90 13.95 -8.94
N GLU A 12 -3.34 15.05 -9.56
CA GLU A 12 -3.95 15.06 -10.90
C GLU A 12 -2.95 14.67 -12.00
N ALA A 13 -1.69 15.09 -11.89
CA ALA A 13 -0.64 14.73 -12.84
C ALA A 13 -0.22 13.25 -12.73
N LEU A 14 -0.50 12.61 -11.58
CA LEU A 14 -0.36 11.17 -11.37
C LEU A 14 -1.56 10.37 -11.89
N GLY A 15 -2.56 11.03 -12.49
CA GLY A 15 -3.77 10.38 -12.98
C GLY A 15 -4.74 9.96 -11.88
N ILE A 16 -4.54 10.43 -10.64
CA ILE A 16 -5.45 10.18 -9.52
C ILE A 16 -6.54 11.26 -9.59
N LEU A 17 -7.70 10.87 -10.09
CA LEU A 17 -8.87 11.73 -10.16
C LEU A 17 -9.70 11.60 -8.86
N PRO A 18 -10.47 12.64 -8.47
CA PRO A 18 -11.41 12.52 -7.36
C PRO A 18 -12.35 11.34 -7.61
N ALA A 19 -12.56 10.50 -6.59
CA ALA A 19 -13.44 9.36 -6.69
C ALA A 19 -14.86 9.81 -7.08
N THR A 20 -15.37 9.32 -8.20
CA THR A 20 -16.79 9.40 -8.54
C THR A 20 -17.56 8.36 -7.72
N GLU A 21 -18.87 8.51 -7.55
CA GLU A 21 -19.69 7.57 -6.78
C GLU A 21 -19.57 6.11 -7.28
N ASP A 22 -19.25 5.92 -8.56
CA ASP A 22 -19.01 4.62 -9.21
C ASP A 22 -17.70 3.93 -8.77
N ALA A 23 -16.71 4.69 -8.29
CA ALA A 23 -15.42 4.15 -7.83
C ALA A 23 -15.54 3.32 -6.53
N LYS A 24 -16.73 3.28 -5.91
CA LYS A 24 -17.02 2.42 -4.75
C LYS A 24 -17.32 0.97 -5.13
N ALA A 25 -17.64 0.69 -6.40
CA ALA A 25 -17.91 -0.66 -6.91
C ALA A 25 -16.68 -1.31 -7.55
N GLU A 26 -15.48 -0.88 -7.14
CA GLU A 26 -14.23 -1.33 -7.75
C GLU A 26 -13.89 -2.76 -7.30
N PRO A 27 -13.66 -3.71 -8.23
CA PRO A 27 -13.21 -5.07 -7.91
C PRO A 27 -11.95 -5.11 -7.04
N ALA A 28 -11.14 -4.05 -7.07
CA ALA A 28 -9.98 -3.89 -6.20
C ALA A 28 -10.36 -3.73 -4.73
N LEU A 29 -11.45 -3.02 -4.42
CA LEU A 29 -11.91 -2.84 -3.04
C LEU A 29 -12.45 -4.15 -2.47
N THR A 30 -13.24 -4.90 -3.24
CA THR A 30 -13.70 -6.23 -2.83
C THR A 30 -12.52 -7.18 -2.56
N ARG A 31 -11.53 -7.23 -3.47
CA ARG A 31 -10.33 -8.04 -3.27
C ARG A 31 -9.49 -7.58 -2.08
N PHE A 32 -9.49 -6.28 -1.78
CA PHE A 32 -8.85 -5.75 -0.59
C PHE A 32 -9.52 -6.34 0.66
N GLU A 33 -10.83 -6.17 0.79
CA GLU A 33 -11.63 -6.65 1.93
C GLU A 33 -11.48 -8.17 2.12
N GLU A 34 -11.53 -8.95 1.05
CA GLU A 34 -11.32 -10.41 1.08
C GLU A 34 -9.91 -10.82 1.53
N SER A 35 -8.91 -9.97 1.26
CA SER A 35 -7.51 -10.26 1.57
C SER A 35 -7.08 -9.81 2.97
N VAL A 36 -7.83 -8.91 3.60
CA VAL A 36 -7.49 -8.39 4.93
C VAL A 36 -7.78 -9.47 5.97
N SER A 37 -6.78 -9.77 6.79
CA SER A 37 -6.96 -10.67 7.93
C SER A 37 -6.19 -10.18 9.15
N PHE A 38 -6.68 -10.57 10.33
CA PHE A 38 -6.06 -10.26 11.61
C PHE A 38 -5.77 -11.55 12.36
N ASP A 39 -4.51 -11.75 12.73
CA ASP A 39 -4.04 -12.96 13.41
C ASP A 39 -4.01 -12.83 14.95
N GLY A 40 -4.53 -11.72 15.49
CA GLY A 40 -4.47 -11.40 16.92
C GLY A 40 -3.32 -10.47 17.31
N GLN A 41 -2.32 -10.30 16.45
CA GLN A 41 -1.18 -9.40 16.67
C GLN A 41 -1.07 -8.31 15.60
N ARG A 42 -1.35 -8.65 14.34
CA ARG A 42 -1.14 -7.75 13.21
C ARG A 42 -2.17 -7.97 12.10
N TYR A 43 -2.51 -6.88 11.42
CA TYR A 43 -3.22 -6.93 10.15
C TYR A 43 -2.28 -7.34 9.02
N SER A 44 -2.69 -8.35 8.25
CA SER A 44 -2.08 -8.71 6.98
C SER A 44 -3.04 -8.38 5.84
N VAL A 45 -2.48 -8.04 4.68
CA VAL A 45 -3.22 -7.76 3.46
C VAL A 45 -2.55 -8.48 2.30
N GLY A 46 -3.35 -8.97 1.35
CA GLY A 46 -2.83 -9.63 0.16
C GLY A 46 -2.24 -8.64 -0.85
N LEU A 47 -1.39 -9.15 -1.74
CA LEU A 47 -0.91 -8.37 -2.88
C LEU A 47 -1.97 -8.38 -4.00
N LEU A 48 -2.79 -7.33 -4.06
CA LEU A 48 -3.94 -7.27 -4.99
C LEU A 48 -3.54 -7.36 -6.47
N TRP A 49 -2.32 -6.93 -6.81
CA TRP A 49 -1.76 -7.02 -8.16
C TRP A 49 -1.10 -8.38 -8.47
N LYS A 50 -0.95 -9.27 -7.46
CA LYS A 50 -0.31 -10.58 -7.61
C LYS A 50 -1.09 -11.66 -6.84
N PRO A 51 -2.17 -12.20 -7.43
CA PRO A 51 -2.92 -13.31 -6.84
C PRO A 51 -2.01 -14.52 -6.57
N GLY A 52 -2.22 -15.20 -5.45
CA GLY A 52 -1.44 -16.37 -5.06
C GLY A 52 0.00 -16.08 -4.65
N ALA A 53 0.37 -14.82 -4.44
CA ALA A 53 1.67 -14.48 -3.85
C ALA A 53 1.78 -15.05 -2.43
N SER A 54 2.95 -15.60 -2.10
CA SER A 54 3.27 -15.97 -0.73
C SER A 54 3.26 -14.73 0.18
N PRO A 55 2.89 -14.88 1.46
CA PRO A 55 2.95 -13.80 2.42
C PRO A 55 4.34 -13.16 2.48
N LEU A 56 4.40 -11.83 2.54
CA LEU A 56 5.66 -11.12 2.70
C LEU A 56 6.20 -11.30 4.13
N PRO A 57 7.52 -11.43 4.31
CA PRO A 57 8.11 -11.52 5.64
C PRO A 57 7.87 -10.25 6.45
N ASN A 58 7.80 -10.40 7.77
CA ASN A 58 7.60 -9.27 8.67
C ASN A 58 8.87 -8.40 8.75
N ASN A 59 8.79 -7.16 8.26
CA ASN A 59 9.91 -6.22 8.27
C ASN A 59 10.29 -5.68 9.68
N LEU A 60 9.55 -5.99 10.75
CA LEU A 60 9.89 -5.53 12.10
C LEU A 60 11.30 -5.99 12.53
N GLU A 61 11.68 -7.22 12.22
CA GLU A 61 13.01 -7.75 12.56
C GLU A 61 14.13 -6.94 11.85
N HIS A 62 13.89 -6.52 10.62
CA HIS A 62 14.84 -5.72 9.85
C HIS A 62 14.94 -4.28 10.38
N ILE A 63 13.87 -3.73 10.96
CA ILE A 63 13.88 -2.40 11.57
C ILE A 63 14.81 -2.39 12.77
N TYR A 64 14.70 -3.36 13.68
CA TYR A 64 15.58 -3.43 14.85
C TYR A 64 17.06 -3.52 14.44
N VAL A 65 17.42 -4.42 13.52
CA VAL A 65 18.81 -4.55 13.05
C VAL A 65 19.36 -3.24 12.49
N ARG A 66 18.53 -2.50 11.75
CA ARG A 66 18.97 -1.22 11.18
C ARG A 66 19.22 -0.17 12.26
N TYR A 67 18.35 -0.04 13.26
CA TYR A 67 18.56 0.90 14.38
C TYR A 67 19.85 0.61 15.18
N TRP A 68 20.19 -0.65 15.42
CA TRP A 68 21.42 -1.03 16.13
C TRP A 68 22.72 -0.71 15.36
N ILE A 69 22.66 -0.59 14.03
CA ILE A 69 23.85 -0.28 13.20
C ILE A 69 24.11 1.24 13.11
N ILE A 70 23.14 2.08 13.48
CA ILE A 70 23.23 3.55 13.40
C ILE A 70 23.45 4.22 14.76
N CYS A 71 23.50 3.46 15.86
CA CYS A 71 23.84 3.92 17.21
C CYS A 71 25.24 3.44 17.59
#